data_AF-A0A0K6GL53-F1
#
_entry.id   AF-A0A0K6GL53-F1
#
_cell.length_a   1.000
_cell.length_b   1.000
_cell.length_c   1.000
_cell.angle_alpha   90.00
_cell.angle_beta   90.00
_cell.angle_gamma   90.00
#
_symmetry.space_group_name_H-M   'P 1'
#
loop_
_entity.id
_entity.type
_entity.pdbx_description
1 polymer ?
#
loop_
_entity_poly.entity_id
_entity_poly.type
_entity_poly.pdbx_seq_one_letter_code
_entity_poly.pdbx_strand_id
1 'polypeptide(L)' 'MVQFFIDFTIVAVFVIGITALMGVILNGIGENIFGGRKKRLHTAMSEQVQTGWKAVGGKKASR' A
#
# COMPACT_ATOMS: atom_id res chain seq x y z
N MET A 1 8.49 32.86 -26.92
CA MET A 1 7.47 31.81 -26.90
C MET A 1 8.05 30.42 -26.63
N VAL A 2 9.10 29.96 -27.33
CA VAL A 2 9.72 28.64 -27.09
C VAL A 2 10.19 28.45 -25.63
N GLN A 3 10.88 29.43 -25.05
CA GLN A 3 11.33 29.37 -23.65
C GLN A 3 10.16 29.22 -22.67
N PHE A 4 9.08 29.98 -22.88
CA PHE A 4 7.86 29.87 -22.07
C PHE A 4 7.26 28.45 -22.12
N PHE A 5 7.24 27.81 -23.29
CA PHE A 5 6.76 26.43 -23.40
C PHE A 5 7.67 25.43 -22.70
N ILE A 6 8.99 25.63 -22.72
CA ILE A 6 9.94 24.78 -21.99
C ILE A 6 9.70 24.90 -20.48
N ASP A 7 9.65 26.12 -19.96
CA ASP A 7 9.42 26.39 -18.54
C ASP A 7 8.07 25.83 -18.08
N PHE A 8 7.02 26.06 -18.88
CA PHE A 8 5.68 25.53 -18.62
C PHE A 8 5.64 24.00 -18.62
N THR A 9 6.32 23.36 -19.57
CA THR A 9 6.35 21.89 -19.68
C THR A 9 7.05 21.27 -18.48
N ILE A 10 8.18 21.86 -18.05
CA ILE A 10 8.91 21.41 -16.86
C ILE A 10 8.00 21.47 -15.63
N VAL A 11 7.34 22.61 -15.40
CA VAL A 11 6.44 22.79 -14.26
C VAL A 11 5.24 21.82 -14.35
N ALA A 12 4.63 21.68 -15.52
CA ALA A 12 3.49 20.79 -15.71
C ALA A 12 3.83 19.33 -15.40
N VAL A 13 4.96 18.83 -15.92
CA VAL A 13 5.44 17.47 -15.63
C VAL A 13 5.73 17.31 -14.15
N PHE A 14 6.30 18.32 -13.50
CA PHE A 14 6.60 18.26 -12.06
C PHE A 14 5.34 18.16 -11.21
N VAL A 15 4.33 18.99 -11.50
CA VAL A 15 3.06 18.99 -10.78
C VAL A 15 2.31 17.67 -10.98
N ILE A 16 2.24 17.18 -12.23
CA ILE A 16 1.61 15.89 -12.54
C ILE A 16 2.38 14.74 -11.87
N GLY A 17 3.71 14.76 -11.92
CA GLY A 17 4.56 13.76 -11.30
C GLY A 17 4.34 13.68 -9.80
N ILE A 18 4.39 14.82 -9.09
CA ILE A 18 4.17 14.85 -7.64
C ILE A 18 2.75 14.38 -7.30
N THR A 19 1.72 14.85 -8.02
CA THR A 19 0.33 14.46 -7.73
C THR A 19 0.06 12.98 -7.98
N ALA A 20 0.57 12.42 -9.08
CA ALA A 20 0.44 10.99 -9.37
C ALA A 20 1.24 10.12 -8.39
N LEU A 21 2.44 10.57 -7.99
CA LEU A 21 3.28 9.84 -7.05
C LEU A 21 2.85 10.02 -5.60
N MET A 22 2.04 11.02 -5.26
CA MET A 22 1.62 11.31 -3.88
C MET A 22 0.99 10.07 -3.22
N GLY A 23 0.10 9.35 -3.92
CA GLY A 23 -0.55 8.14 -3.40
C GLY A 23 0.42 6.96 -3.21
N VAL A 24 1.33 6.73 -4.16
CA VAL A 24 2.31 5.63 -4.06
C VAL A 24 3.36 5.93 -3.00
N ILE A 25 3.83 7.17 -2.92
CA ILE A 25 4.77 7.63 -1.91
C ILE A 25 4.12 7.58 -0.52
N LEU A 26 2.88 8.06 -0.36
CA LEU A 26 2.15 7.97 0.91
C LEU A 26 1.91 6.53 1.34
N ASN A 27 1.54 5.63 0.42
CA ASN A 27 1.37 4.22 0.73
C ASN A 27 2.71 3.54 1.04
N GLY A 28 3.74 3.79 0.25
CA GLY A 28 5.08 3.23 0.46
C GLY A 28 5.78 3.74 1.72
N ILE A 29 5.70 5.04 2.01
CA ILE A 29 6.23 5.66 3.23
C ILE A 29 5.36 5.33 4.44
N GLY A 30 4.03 5.41 4.31
CA GLY A 30 3.11 5.06 5.38
C GLY A 30 3.28 3.62 5.83
N GLU A 31 3.50 2.70 4.89
CA GLU A 31 3.69 1.29 5.19
C GLU A 31 5.12 0.93 5.63
N ASN A 32 6.17 1.57 5.08
CA ASN A 32 7.56 1.24 5.45
C ASN A 32 8.14 2.10 6.59
N ILE A 33 7.75 3.37 6.71
CA ILE A 33 8.24 4.29 7.76
C ILE A 33 7.29 4.31 8.96
N PHE A 34 5.98 4.44 8.74
CA PHE A 34 4.98 4.48 9.82
C PHE A 34 4.40 3.10 10.20
N GLY A 35 4.57 2.09 9.35
CA GLY A 35 4.02 0.74 9.59
C GLY A 35 4.73 -0.05 10.70
N GLY A 36 5.97 0.30 11.04
CA GLY A 36 6.75 -0.25 12.16
C GLY A 36 6.57 -1.78 12.39
N ARG A 37 6.55 -2.20 13.66
CA ARG A 37 6.27 -3.60 14.07
C ARG A 37 4.79 -4.01 13.93
N LYS A 38 3.90 -3.10 13.54
CA LYS A 38 2.45 -3.33 13.44
C LYS A 38 2.00 -3.86 12.07
N LYS A 39 2.91 -3.98 11.10
CA LYS A 39 2.66 -4.54 9.76
C LYS A 39 1.94 -5.90 9.79
N ARG A 40 2.16 -6.69 10.84
CA ARG A 40 1.55 -8.00 11.05
C ARG A 40 0.51 -8.06 12.16
N LEU A 41 0.11 -6.97 12.83
CA LEU A 41 -0.88 -7.08 13.91
C LEU A 41 -2.24 -7.49 13.38
N HIS A 42 -2.69 -6.90 12.27
CA HIS A 42 -3.96 -7.32 11.65
C HIS A 42 -3.87 -8.74 11.10
N THR A 43 -2.79 -9.07 10.37
CA THR A 43 -2.61 -10.43 9.84
C THR A 43 -2.44 -11.48 10.93
N ALA A 44 -1.65 -11.22 11.98
CA ALA A 44 -1.41 -12.16 13.07
C ALA A 44 -2.65 -12.33 13.96
N MET A 45 -3.41 -11.26 14.19
CA MET A 45 -4.70 -11.36 14.89
C MET A 45 -5.71 -12.15 14.05
N SER A 46 -5.79 -11.89 12.75
CA SER A 46 -6.62 -12.67 11.83
C SER A 46 -6.19 -14.13 11.74
N GLU A 47 -4.89 -14.42 11.72
CA GLU A 47 -4.32 -15.77 11.70
C GLU A 47 -4.62 -16.51 13.02
N GLN A 48 -4.57 -15.82 14.16
CA GLN A 48 -4.98 -16.37 15.46
C GLN A 48 -6.48 -16.71 15.49
N VAL A 49 -7.34 -15.89 14.89
CA VAL A 49 -8.78 -16.20 14.78
C VAL A 49 -9.03 -17.35 13.80
N GLN A 50 -8.36 -17.35 12.66
CA GLN A 50 -8.50 -18.39 11.61
C GLN A 50 -7.94 -19.75 12.02
N THR A 51 -6.92 -19.80 12.88
CA THR A 51 -6.40 -21.06 13.44
C THR A 51 -7.44 -21.75 14.33
N GLY A 52 -8.25 -21.00 15.09
CA GLY A 52 -9.39 -21.53 15.84
C GLY A 52 -10.47 -22.16 14.93
N TRP A 53 -10.62 -21.66 13.70
CA TRP A 53 -11.62 -22.17 12.74
C TRP A 53 -11.24 -23.54 12.16
N LYS A 54 -9.95 -23.87 12.10
CA LYS A 54 -9.49 -25.22 11.71
C LYS A 54 -10.00 -26.29 12.67
N ALA A 55 -10.20 -25.97 13.94
CA ALA A 55 -10.70 -26.91 14.95
C ALA A 55 -12.21 -27.20 14.82
N VAL A 56 -13.00 -26.24 14.35
CA VAL A 56 -14.47 -26.37 14.24
C VAL A 56 -14.96 -26.81 12.86
N GLY A 57 -14.15 -26.65 11.80
CA GLY A 57 -14.59 -26.99 10.43
C GLY A 57 -13.48 -27.35 9.44
N GLY A 58 -12.22 -27.48 9.88
CA GLY A 58 -11.07 -27.69 8.99
C GLY A 58 -10.84 -29.12 8.49
N LYS A 59 -11.79 -30.04 8.69
CA LYS A 59 -11.73 -31.34 8.02
C LYS A 59 -11.97 -31.08 6.54
N LYS A 60 -10.91 -31.21 5.72
CA LYS A 60 -11.06 -31.46 4.28
C LYS A 60 -12.18 -32.49 4.15
N ALA A 61 -13.24 -32.14 3.43
CA ALA A 61 -14.17 -33.14 2.94
C ALA A 61 -13.31 -34.16 2.20
N SER A 62 -13.07 -35.32 2.81
CA SER A 62 -12.40 -36.42 2.16
C SER A 62 -13.31 -36.82 1.01
N ARG A 63 -12.83 -36.60 -0.21
CA ARG A 63 -13.28 -37.36 -1.36
C ARG A 63 -12.04 -37.76 -2.14
#